data_AF-A0A843GQ24-F1
#
_entry.id   AF-A0A843GQ24-F1
#
_cell.length_a   1.000
_cell.length_b   1.000
_cell.length_c   1.000
_cell.angle_alpha   90.00
_cell.angle_beta   90.00
_cell.angle_gamma   90.00
#
_symmetry.space_group_name_H-M   'P 1'
#
loop_
_entity.id
_entity.type
_entity.pdbx_description
1 polymer ?
#
loop_
_entity_poly.entity_id
_entity_poly.type
_entity_poly.pdbx_seq_one_letter_code
_entity_poly.pdbx_strand_id
1 'polypeptide(L)'
;MISIYDVKKSEMLTHPNGEVFYLCELRGLSTDVKPKSIKNGSIENGSSFIEIDTGDIYLYDLANEEWNNLNSGDTPSEETPSEETLQGEEK
;
A
#
# COMPACT_ATOMS: atom_id res chain seq x y z
N MET A 1 -10.08 6.61 -5.91
CA MET A 1 -9.49 7.95 -6.18
C MET A 1 -9.86 8.84 -5.01
N ILE A 2 -8.91 9.06 -4.09
CA ILE A 2 -9.12 9.99 -2.97
C ILE A 2 -9.02 11.41 -3.54
N SER A 3 -10.13 12.14 -3.49
CA SER A 3 -10.13 13.59 -3.75
C SER A 3 -9.84 14.29 -2.43
N ILE A 4 -8.57 14.55 -2.14
CA ILE A 4 -8.18 15.46 -1.05
C ILE A 4 -8.47 16.87 -1.53
N TYR A 5 -9.51 17.49 -1.01
CA TYR A 5 -9.91 18.85 -1.40
C TYR A 5 -9.47 19.91 -0.41
N ASP A 6 -8.97 19.52 0.77
CA ASP A 6 -8.56 20.45 1.81
C ASP A 6 -7.48 19.85 2.72
N VAL A 7 -6.39 20.60 2.91
CA VAL A 7 -5.34 20.34 3.92
C VAL A 7 -5.36 21.55 4.85
N LYS A 8 -6.09 21.44 5.95
CA LYS A 8 -6.42 22.61 6.76
C LYS A 8 -5.30 23.07 7.69
N LYS A 9 -4.43 22.15 8.12
CA LYS A 9 -3.45 22.46 9.17
C LYS A 9 -2.31 21.46 9.14
N SER A 10 -1.09 21.97 9.18
CA SER A 10 0.08 21.20 9.62
C SER A 10 0.62 21.82 10.91
N GLU A 11 0.75 21.03 11.96
CA GLU A 11 1.42 21.44 13.20
C GLU A 11 2.65 20.57 13.42
N MET A 12 3.77 21.21 13.72
CA MET A 12 5.00 20.52 14.13
C MET A 12 4.96 20.34 15.64
N LEU A 13 5.04 19.09 16.09
CA LEU A 13 5.06 18.71 17.49
C LEU A 13 6.43 18.10 17.80
N THR A 14 7.09 18.59 18.85
CA THR A 14 8.33 17.97 19.36
C THR A 14 8.01 17.18 20.61
N HIS A 15 8.29 15.88 20.57
CA HIS A 15 8.14 15.01 21.73
C HIS A 15 9.33 15.19 22.68
N PRO A 16 9.17 14.98 24.00
CA PRO A 16 10.25 15.18 24.98
C PRO A 16 11.51 14.33 24.76
N ASN A 17 11.45 13.24 23.99
CA ASN A 17 12.61 12.44 23.59
C ASN A 17 13.38 13.03 22.37
N GLY A 18 12.93 14.16 21.81
CA GLY A 18 13.53 14.81 20.65
C GLY A 18 12.94 14.42 19.29
N GLU A 19 11.98 13.49 19.25
CA GLU A 19 11.27 13.15 18.01
C GLU A 19 10.37 14.29 17.54
N VAL A 20 10.30 14.49 16.23
CA VAL A 20 9.47 15.53 15.60
C VAL A 20 8.35 14.85 14.83
N PHE A 21 7.12 15.25 15.11
CA PHE A 21 5.90 14.78 14.46
C PHE A 21 5.25 15.93 13.71
N TYR A 22 4.64 15.61 12.56
CA TYR A 22 3.80 16.55 11.82
C TYR A 22 2.37 16.06 11.87
N LEU A 23 1.50 16.85 12.50
CA LEU A 23 0.07 16.57 12.53
C LEU A 23 -0.58 17.20 11.30
N CYS A 24 -1.25 16.42 10.47
CA CYS A 24 -1.98 16.89 9.29
C CYS A 24 -3.47 16.57 9.41
N GLU A 25 -4.34 17.57 9.24
CA GLU A 25 -5.78 17.33 9.10
C GLU A 25 -6.16 17.25 7.61
N LEU A 26 -6.56 16.05 7.18
CA LEU A 26 -7.02 15.77 5.82
C LEU A 26 -8.53 15.63 5.79
N ARG A 27 -9.19 16.26 4.80
CA ARG A 27 -10.62 16.07 4.52
C ARG A 27 -10.81 15.60 3.08
N GLY A 28 -11.53 14.49 2.93
CA GLY A 28 -11.74 13.82 1.66
C GLY A 28 -12.97 12.92 1.70
N LEU A 29 -13.48 12.57 0.52
CA LEU A 29 -14.40 11.42 0.39
C LEU A 29 -13.52 10.17 0.25
N SER A 30 -13.63 9.22 1.18
CA SER A 30 -13.00 7.91 1.03
C SER A 30 -13.68 7.19 -0.14
N THR A 31 -12.87 6.47 -0.92
CA THR A 31 -13.37 5.57 -1.95
C THR A 31 -12.70 4.24 -1.73
N ASP A 32 -13.47 3.16 -1.62
CA ASP A 32 -12.99 1.78 -1.43
C ASP A 32 -12.15 1.26 -2.62
N VAL A 33 -11.95 2.09 -3.65
CA VAL A 33 -11.18 1.77 -4.85
C VAL A 33 -9.75 2.24 -4.69
N LYS A 34 -8.85 1.26 -4.50
CA LYS A 34 -7.40 1.45 -4.51
C LYS A 34 -6.93 1.99 -5.87
N PRO A 35 -5.96 2.90 -5.90
CA PRO A 35 -5.47 3.48 -7.15
C PRO A 35 -4.68 2.45 -7.96
N LYS A 36 -5.00 2.28 -9.25
CA LYS A 36 -4.23 1.43 -10.18
C LYS A 36 -3.20 2.21 -11.00
N SER A 37 -3.30 3.53 -10.99
CA SER A 37 -2.38 4.45 -11.64
C SER A 37 -2.50 5.82 -10.99
N ILE A 38 -1.50 6.67 -11.25
CA ILE A 38 -1.54 8.08 -10.90
C ILE A 38 -1.79 8.90 -12.17
N LYS A 39 -2.45 10.05 -12.04
CA LYS A 39 -2.67 10.94 -13.19
C LYS A 39 -1.31 11.38 -13.71
N ASN A 40 -0.98 10.97 -14.93
CA ASN A 40 0.31 11.17 -15.63
C ASN A 40 1.50 10.32 -15.15
N GLY A 41 1.28 9.12 -14.60
CA GLY A 41 2.40 8.23 -14.28
C GLY A 41 1.99 6.83 -13.83
N SER A 42 2.99 5.99 -13.59
CA SER A 42 2.87 4.70 -12.92
C SER A 42 3.05 4.85 -11.42
N ILE A 43 2.43 3.96 -10.64
CA ILE A 43 2.74 3.85 -9.21
C ILE A 43 4.07 3.11 -9.09
N GLU A 44 5.00 3.67 -8.31
CA GLU A 44 6.32 3.06 -8.11
C GLU A 44 6.24 1.95 -7.05
N ASN A 45 7.08 0.92 -7.20
CA ASN A 45 7.17 -0.16 -6.23
C ASN A 45 7.48 0.38 -4.83
N GLY A 46 6.78 -0.12 -3.81
CA GLY A 46 6.92 0.35 -2.43
C GLY A 46 6.18 1.66 -2.12
N SER A 47 5.43 2.23 -3.06
CA SER A 47 4.49 3.32 -2.76
C SER A 47 3.50 2.89 -1.68
N SER A 48 3.08 3.83 -0.82
CA SER A 48 2.11 3.57 0.24
C SER A 48 0.75 4.20 -0.03
N PHE A 49 -0.33 3.49 0.28
CA PHE A 49 -1.70 3.98 0.27
C PHE A 49 -2.31 3.84 1.66
N ILE A 50 -2.97 4.89 2.14
CA ILE A 50 -3.63 4.91 3.46
C ILE A 50 -5.13 5.06 3.22
N GLU A 51 -5.90 4.10 3.74
CA GLU A 51 -7.35 4.12 3.75
C GLU A 51 -7.84 4.90 4.99
N ILE A 52 -8.48 6.04 4.76
CA ILE A 52 -8.71 7.04 5.82
C ILE A 52 -9.78 6.58 6.82
N ASP A 53 -10.78 5.83 6.36
CA ASP A 53 -11.91 5.37 7.17
C ASP A 53 -11.56 4.15 8.04
N THR A 54 -10.70 3.24 7.55
CA THR A 54 -10.25 2.07 8.31
C THR A 54 -8.93 2.31 9.05
N GLY A 55 -8.10 3.24 8.55
CA GLY A 55 -6.72 3.40 8.99
C GLY A 55 -5.76 2.37 8.37
N ASP A 56 -6.21 1.60 7.38
CA ASP A 56 -5.37 0.58 6.75
C ASP A 56 -4.26 1.15 5.89
N ILE A 57 -3.08 0.55 6.00
CA ILE A 57 -1.90 0.92 5.22
C ILE A 57 -1.59 -0.21 4.25
N TYR A 58 -1.37 0.16 2.99
CA TYR A 58 -1.05 -0.77 1.93
C TYR A 58 0.27 -0.38 1.26
N LEU A 59 1.06 -1.36 0.83
CA LEU A 59 2.23 -1.17 -0.03
C LEU A 59 1.96 -1.70 -1.43
N TYR A 60 2.39 -0.94 -2.43
CA TYR A 60 2.30 -1.36 -3.82
C TYR A 60 3.44 -2.31 -4.18
N ASP A 61 3.10 -3.48 -4.67
CA ASP A 61 4.03 -4.43 -5.29
C ASP A 61 3.92 -4.30 -6.81
N LEU A 62 4.97 -3.78 -7.43
CA LEU A 62 5.02 -3.59 -8.87
C LEU A 62 5.12 -4.92 -9.64
N ALA A 63 5.70 -5.96 -9.06
CA ALA A 63 5.86 -7.25 -9.75
C ALA A 63 4.50 -7.94 -9.98
N ASN A 64 3.58 -7.77 -9.03
CA ASN A 64 2.23 -8.34 -9.06
C ASN A 64 1.15 -7.31 -9.42
N GLU A 65 1.50 -6.02 -9.54
CA GLU A 65 0.58 -4.90 -9.77
C GLU A 65 -0.55 -4.80 -8.72
N GLU A 66 -0.20 -5.11 -7.46
CA GLU A 66 -1.15 -5.26 -6.36
C GLU A 66 -0.81 -4.41 -5.13
N TRP A 67 -1.84 -4.15 -4.32
CA TRP A 67 -1.70 -3.45 -3.04
C TRP A 67 -1.82 -4.44 -1.89
N ASN A 68 -0.72 -4.66 -1.18
CA ASN A 68 -0.63 -5.58 -0.04
C ASN A 68 -0.93 -4.85 1.27
N ASN A 69 -1.87 -5.35 2.06
CA ASN A 69 -2.22 -4.75 3.36
C ASN A 69 -1.11 -5.05 4.38
N LEU A 70 -0.61 -4.01 5.06
CA LEU A 70 0.42 -4.12 6.10
C LEU A 70 -0.14 -4.36 7.51
N ASN A 71 -1.40 -4.04 7.75
CA ASN A 71 -2.08 -4.26 9.03
C ASN A 71 -2.58 -5.70 9.16
N SER A 72 -2.79 -6.37 8.04
CA SER A 72 -3.04 -7.81 8.00
C SER A 72 -1.75 -8.54 8.36
N GLY A 73 -1.73 -9.27 9.47
CA GLY A 73 -0.68 -10.26 9.77
C GLY A 73 -0.64 -11.46 8.80
N ASP A 74 -1.17 -11.28 7.59
CA ASP A 74 -1.23 -12.28 6.54
C ASP A 74 0.07 -12.21 5.75
N THR A 75 1.04 -12.99 6.21
CA THR A 75 2.22 -13.37 5.43
C THR A 75 1.78 -13.86 4.04
N PRO A 76 2.34 -13.33 2.94
CA PRO A 76 2.11 -13.89 1.61
C PRO A 76 2.54 -15.36 1.65
N SER A 77 1.63 -16.26 1.28
CA SER A 77 1.97 -17.67 1.10
C SER A 77 2.88 -17.76 -0.11
N GLU A 78 4.13 -18.16 0.11
CA GLU A 78 5.11 -18.42 -0.93
C GLU A 78 4.60 -19.60 -1.78
N GLU A 79 3.97 -19.30 -2.92
CA GLU A 79 3.64 -20.32 -3.91
C GLU A 79 4.95 -20.89 -4.47
N THR A 80 5.36 -22.02 -3.91
CA THR A 80 6.46 -22.83 -4.44
C THR A 80 6.01 -23.37 -5.80
N PRO A 81 6.76 -23.16 -6.89
CA PRO A 81 6.42 -23.75 -8.17
C PRO A 81 6.51 -25.27 -8.04
N SER A 82 5.38 -25.94 -8.26
CA SER A 82 5.32 -27.41 -8.31
C SER A 82 6.20 -27.90 -9.47
N GLU A 83 7.26 -28.65 -9.15
CA GLU A 83 8.08 -29.33 -10.15
C GLU A 83 7.21 -30.22 -11.04
N GLU A 84 7.27 -29.91 -12.34
CA GLU A 84 6.71 -30.67 -13.44
C GLU A 84 7.20 -32.12 -13.38
N THR A 85 6.27 -33.06 -13.29
CA THR A 85 6.55 -34.49 -13.45
C THR A 85 6.96 -34.76 -14.90
N LEU A 86 8.25 -34.95 -15.15
CA LEU A 86 8.72 -35.51 -16.42
C LEU A 86 8.52 -37.03 -16.41
N GLN A 87 7.42 -37.48 -17.02
CA GLN A 87 7.32 -38.83 -17.56
C GLN A 87 8.29 -38.96 -18.75
N GLY A 88 9.29 -39.81 -18.60
CA GLY A 88 10.14 -40.28 -19.69
C GLY A 88 10.11 -41.79 -19.75
N GLU A 89 9.18 -42.33 -20.55
CA GLU A 89 9.36 -43.62 -21.20
C GLU A 89 10.61 -43.56 -22.09
N GLU A 90 11.50 -44.55 -22.00
CA GLU A 90 11.92 -45.28 -23.20
C GLU A 90 12.69 -46.58 -22.87
N LYS A 91 12.11 -47.67 -23.39
CA LYS A 91 12.68 -48.95 -23.89
C LYS A 91 13.56 -49.84 -23.00
#